data_AF-A0A090SBE5-F1
#
_entry.id   AF-A0A090SBE5-F1
#
_cell.length_a   1.000
_cell.length_b   1.000
_cell.length_c   1.000
_cell.angle_alpha   90.00
_cell.angle_beta   90.00
_cell.angle_gamma   90.00
#
_symmetry.space_group_name_H-M   'P 1'
#
loop_
_entity.id
_entity.type
_entity.pdbx_description
1 polymer ?
#
loop_
_entity_poly.entity_id
_entity_poly.type
_entity_poly.pdbx_seq_one_letter_code
_entity_poly.pdbx_strand_id
1 'polypeptide(L)'
;MTPTESYQLSTSVTIESEQQGQANQWSHALATQINSEHNNIKAGQPDNNGNIAPVYGSNTVYVAETSALERVEIGYDIVTPPPSAGAEVTGLDTEYSIGDTPVTLALNVAATGKVAVTLNVYNHAQESLANSELNLEDGDSQNVDLVLSKSEPGHHMLVTRVRDEKGNLVDQTTQDFMLVDESVPGDYDFVFPDGLSQYTEGTKVLATDGHIYQCKPFPYSGYCVQWSPTATQFEPGTGSHWTSAWNKLN
;
A
#
# COMPACT_ATOMS: atom_id res chain seq x y z
N MET A 1 14.66 -32.67 -5.99
CA MET A 1 15.28 -31.72 -5.05
C MET A 1 14.83 -30.34 -5.45
N THR A 2 14.34 -29.53 -4.52
CA THR A 2 14.05 -28.12 -4.79
C THR A 2 15.38 -27.36 -4.94
N PRO A 3 15.57 -26.58 -6.02
CA PRO A 3 16.73 -25.70 -6.14
C PRO A 3 16.79 -24.79 -4.91
N THR A 4 17.95 -24.73 -4.25
CA THR A 4 18.18 -23.84 -3.10
C THR A 4 19.09 -22.73 -3.56
N GLU A 5 18.72 -21.48 -3.29
CA GLU A 5 19.54 -20.31 -3.61
C GLU A 5 20.90 -20.41 -2.89
N SER A 6 21.99 -20.21 -3.64
CA SER A 6 23.35 -20.27 -3.09
C SER A 6 23.91 -18.87 -2.90
N TYR A 7 23.71 -18.29 -1.72
CA TYR A 7 24.25 -16.98 -1.36
C TYR A 7 25.79 -16.91 -1.40
N GLN A 8 26.49 -18.04 -1.37
CA GLN A 8 27.96 -18.07 -1.50
C GLN A 8 28.45 -17.78 -2.93
N LEU A 9 27.55 -17.81 -3.92
CA LEU A 9 27.85 -17.56 -5.32
C LEU A 9 27.21 -16.26 -5.82
N SER A 10 26.65 -15.44 -4.93
CA SER A 10 26.12 -14.13 -5.28
C SER A 10 27.25 -13.17 -5.62
N THR A 11 27.09 -12.43 -6.71
CA THR A 11 27.94 -11.30 -7.09
C THR A 11 27.10 -10.03 -7.05
N SER A 12 27.65 -8.93 -6.53
CA SER A 12 26.94 -7.66 -6.44
C SER A 12 27.79 -6.50 -6.96
N VAL A 13 27.12 -5.47 -7.49
CA VAL A 13 27.74 -4.21 -7.89
C VAL A 13 26.88 -3.08 -7.34
N THR A 14 27.49 -2.15 -6.60
CA THR A 14 26.83 -0.95 -6.10
C THR A 14 26.81 0.12 -7.19
N ILE A 15 25.67 0.79 -7.35
CA ILE A 15 25.48 1.90 -8.29
C ILE A 15 25.46 3.21 -7.51
N GLU A 16 26.48 4.04 -7.69
CA GLU A 16 26.70 5.28 -6.92
C GLU A 16 26.51 6.55 -7.77
N SER A 17 26.18 6.41 -9.06
CA SER A 17 26.01 7.53 -9.98
C SER A 17 25.03 7.23 -11.11
N GLU A 18 24.44 8.28 -11.69
CA GLU A 18 23.58 8.18 -12.88
C GLU A 18 24.28 7.49 -14.05
N GLN A 19 25.58 7.77 -14.23
CA GLN A 19 26.37 7.15 -15.30
C GLN A 19 26.48 5.63 -15.10
N GLN A 20 26.78 5.17 -13.88
CA GLN A 20 26.82 3.73 -13.58
C GLN A 20 25.44 3.08 -13.71
N GLY A 21 24.37 3.81 -13.40
CA GLY A 21 22.98 3.34 -13.53
C GLY A 21 22.51 3.13 -14.96
N GLN A 22 23.25 3.59 -15.97
CA GLN A 22 22.92 3.31 -17.37
C GLN A 22 22.98 1.80 -17.66
N ALA A 23 21.98 1.27 -18.37
CA ALA A 23 21.81 -0.17 -18.62
C ALA A 23 23.09 -0.90 -19.04
N ASN A 24 23.80 -0.34 -20.01
CA ASN A 24 25.01 -0.96 -20.56
C ASN A 24 26.23 -0.83 -19.62
N GLN A 25 26.22 0.16 -18.72
CA GLN A 25 27.32 0.40 -17.78
C GLN A 25 27.28 -0.61 -16.65
N TRP A 26 26.15 -0.75 -15.95
CA TRP A 26 26.04 -1.73 -14.87
C TRP A 26 26.09 -3.17 -15.39
N SER A 27 25.55 -3.46 -16.58
CA SER A 27 25.63 -4.80 -17.17
C SER A 27 27.09 -5.23 -17.42
N HIS A 28 27.90 -4.33 -17.99
CA HIS A 28 29.34 -4.56 -18.15
C HIS A 28 30.06 -4.70 -16.80
N ALA A 29 29.74 -3.83 -15.83
CA ALA A 29 30.35 -3.86 -14.51
C ALA A 29 30.05 -5.18 -13.77
N LEU A 30 28.80 -5.64 -13.79
CA LEU A 30 28.38 -6.90 -13.17
C LEU A 30 29.07 -8.09 -13.85
N ALA A 31 29.13 -8.13 -15.19
CA ALA A 31 29.82 -9.19 -15.90
C ALA A 31 31.33 -9.22 -15.60
N THR A 32 31.95 -8.04 -15.45
CA THR A 32 33.34 -7.91 -15.04
C THR A 32 33.57 -8.45 -13.63
N GLN A 33 32.69 -8.10 -12.69
CA GLN A 33 32.76 -8.57 -11.31
C GLN A 33 32.64 -10.09 -11.24
N ILE A 34 31.65 -10.69 -11.94
CA ILE A 34 31.47 -12.14 -12.02
C ILE A 34 32.76 -12.83 -12.49
N ASN A 35 33.36 -12.32 -13.56
CA ASN A 35 34.57 -12.91 -14.14
C ASN A 35 35.80 -12.84 -13.22
N SER A 36 35.81 -11.90 -12.29
CA SER A 36 36.89 -11.68 -11.32
C SER A 36 36.72 -12.53 -10.06
N GLU A 37 35.49 -12.73 -9.60
CA GLU A 37 35.19 -13.46 -8.36
C GLU A 37 35.11 -14.97 -8.58
N HIS A 38 34.71 -15.40 -9.79
CA HIS A 38 34.42 -16.80 -10.08
C HIS A 38 35.32 -17.38 -11.18
N ASN A 39 35.90 -18.53 -10.88
CA ASN A 39 36.66 -19.31 -11.86
C ASN A 39 35.76 -20.16 -12.77
N ASN A 40 34.62 -20.63 -12.23
CA ASN A 40 33.71 -21.56 -12.91
C ASN A 40 32.44 -20.89 -13.46
N ILE A 41 32.35 -19.56 -13.35
CA ILE A 41 31.27 -18.75 -13.89
C ILE A 41 31.93 -17.66 -14.73
N LYS A 42 31.45 -17.48 -15.97
CA LYS A 42 31.88 -16.39 -16.83
C LYS A 42 30.68 -15.65 -17.41
N ALA A 43 30.77 -14.33 -17.49
CA ALA A 43 29.75 -13.47 -18.04
C ALA A 43 30.33 -12.62 -19.17
N GLY A 44 29.67 -12.58 -20.31
CA GLY A 44 30.18 -11.85 -21.48
C GLY A 44 29.63 -12.35 -22.81
N GLN A 45 30.30 -11.96 -23.87
CA GLN A 45 30.13 -12.52 -25.21
C GLN A 45 31.39 -13.31 -25.60
N PRO A 46 31.25 -14.48 -26.25
CA PRO A 46 32.39 -15.25 -26.72
C PRO A 46 33.07 -14.56 -27.92
N ASP A 47 34.40 -14.51 -27.91
CA ASP A 47 35.20 -14.17 -29.08
C ASP A 47 35.37 -15.38 -30.03
N ASN A 48 36.04 -15.17 -31.17
CA ASN A 48 36.31 -16.23 -32.15
C ASN A 48 37.17 -17.40 -31.62
N ASN A 49 37.81 -17.22 -30.47
CA ASN A 49 38.64 -18.23 -29.81
C ASN A 49 37.92 -18.87 -28.62
N GLY A 50 36.65 -18.52 -28.38
CA GLY A 50 35.84 -19.02 -27.27
C GLY A 50 36.11 -18.33 -25.92
N ASN A 51 36.89 -17.24 -25.88
CA ASN A 51 37.06 -16.46 -24.66
C ASN A 51 35.81 -15.61 -24.41
N ILE A 52 35.27 -15.68 -23.20
CA ILE A 52 34.10 -14.90 -22.80
C ILE A 52 34.59 -13.58 -22.19
N ALA A 53 34.22 -12.45 -22.80
CA ALA A 53 34.60 -11.12 -22.35
C ALA A 53 33.38 -10.24 -22.07
N PRO A 54 33.39 -9.43 -20.98
CA PRO A 54 32.34 -8.45 -20.73
C PRO A 54 32.22 -7.42 -21.85
N VAL A 55 30.99 -7.02 -22.17
CA VAL A 55 30.68 -5.98 -23.16
C VAL A 55 29.70 -4.94 -22.58
N TYR A 56 29.74 -3.72 -23.11
CA TYR A 56 28.75 -2.66 -22.80
C TYR A 56 27.43 -2.95 -23.54
N GLY A 57 26.66 -3.89 -23.01
CA GLY A 57 25.43 -4.39 -23.62
C GLY A 57 24.93 -5.63 -22.89
N SER A 58 24.33 -6.57 -23.61
CA SER A 58 23.89 -7.85 -23.02
C SER A 58 25.09 -8.77 -22.77
N ASN A 59 25.20 -9.31 -21.55
CA ASN A 59 26.23 -10.25 -21.14
C ASN A 59 25.58 -11.57 -20.73
N THR A 60 25.84 -12.64 -21.49
CA THR A 60 25.33 -13.98 -21.17
C THR A 60 26.15 -14.58 -20.05
N VAL A 61 25.51 -15.20 -19.06
CA VAL A 61 26.20 -15.94 -17.99
C VAL A 61 26.36 -17.40 -18.39
N TYR A 62 27.58 -17.89 -18.33
CA TYR A 62 28.02 -19.25 -18.61
C TYR A 62 28.56 -19.88 -17.34
N VAL A 63 28.27 -21.16 -17.16
CA VAL A 63 28.74 -21.94 -16.02
C VAL A 63 29.49 -23.16 -16.54
N ALA A 64 30.60 -23.53 -15.90
CA ALA A 64 31.32 -24.75 -16.20
C ALA A 64 30.43 -25.99 -16.03
N GLU A 65 30.57 -26.99 -16.92
CA GLU A 65 29.79 -28.25 -16.87
C GLU A 65 29.95 -29.01 -15.55
N THR A 66 31.05 -28.79 -14.83
CA THR A 66 31.32 -29.41 -13.52
C THR A 66 30.61 -28.71 -12.36
N SER A 67 29.88 -27.63 -12.61
CA SER A 67 29.17 -26.88 -11.58
C SER A 67 27.82 -27.51 -11.26
N ALA A 68 27.41 -27.41 -9.99
CA ALA A 68 26.07 -27.80 -9.54
C ALA A 68 25.01 -26.69 -9.76
N LEU A 69 25.39 -25.56 -10.35
CA LEU A 69 24.47 -24.45 -10.64
C LEU A 69 23.58 -24.78 -11.85
N GLU A 70 22.27 -24.75 -11.63
CA GLU A 70 21.26 -24.98 -12.69
C GLU A 70 20.80 -23.67 -13.36
N ARG A 71 20.77 -22.57 -12.61
CA ARG A 71 20.25 -21.26 -13.05
C ARG A 71 20.92 -20.11 -12.33
N VAL A 72 20.98 -18.96 -13.01
CA VAL A 72 21.39 -17.67 -12.44
C VAL A 72 20.24 -16.69 -12.65
N GLU A 73 19.98 -15.86 -11.65
CA GLU A 73 18.98 -14.80 -11.67
C GLU A 73 19.62 -13.46 -11.35
N ILE A 74 19.01 -12.37 -11.83
CA ILE A 74 19.44 -11.00 -11.52
C ILE A 74 18.45 -10.41 -10.52
N GLY A 75 18.94 -10.08 -9.33
CA GLY A 75 18.21 -9.31 -8.32
C GLY A 75 18.58 -7.83 -8.38
N TYR A 76 17.64 -6.97 -8.00
CA TYR A 76 17.86 -5.52 -7.85
C TYR A 76 17.57 -5.14 -6.40
N ASP A 77 18.55 -4.50 -5.76
CA ASP A 77 18.36 -3.85 -4.46
C ASP A 77 18.34 -2.34 -4.69
N ILE A 78 17.13 -1.77 -4.75
CA ILE A 78 16.91 -0.36 -5.08
C ILE A 78 16.61 0.39 -3.79
N VAL A 79 17.55 1.23 -3.35
CA VAL A 79 17.30 2.20 -2.29
C VAL A 79 16.72 3.46 -2.94
N THR A 80 15.40 3.61 -2.87
CA THR A 80 14.74 4.85 -3.31
C THR A 80 15.11 5.97 -2.34
N PRO A 81 15.79 7.05 -2.77
CA PRO A 81 16.02 8.18 -1.88
C PRO A 81 14.66 8.72 -1.40
N PRO A 82 14.58 9.19 -0.13
CA PRO A 82 13.34 9.78 0.37
C PRO A 82 12.93 10.95 -0.54
N PRO A 83 11.62 11.12 -0.80
CA PRO A 83 11.15 12.19 -1.65
C PRO A 83 11.62 13.54 -1.11
N SER A 84 12.11 14.42 -1.99
CA SER A 84 12.58 15.76 -1.61
C SER A 84 11.44 16.70 -1.17
N ALA A 85 10.19 16.28 -1.36
CA ALA A 85 8.99 17.00 -0.97
C ALA A 85 7.88 16.00 -0.62
N GLY A 86 7.15 16.22 0.47
CA GLY A 86 6.08 15.35 0.95
C GLY A 86 5.43 15.87 2.22
N ALA A 87 4.36 15.22 2.68
CA ALA A 87 3.77 15.49 3.97
C ALA A 87 3.23 14.20 4.59
N GLU A 88 3.44 14.03 5.89
CA GLU A 88 2.88 12.94 6.68
C GLU A 88 1.70 13.48 7.51
N VAL A 89 0.58 12.76 7.49
CA VAL A 89 -0.61 13.11 8.26
C VAL A 89 -0.87 12.02 9.30
N THR A 90 -0.87 12.41 10.57
CA THR A 90 -1.08 11.52 11.72
C THR A 90 -2.23 12.01 12.60
N GLY A 91 -2.69 11.16 13.52
CA GLY A 91 -3.80 11.47 14.44
C GLY A 91 -5.18 11.07 13.93
N LEU A 92 -5.28 10.44 12.76
CA LEU A 92 -6.54 9.89 12.28
C LEU A 92 -6.84 8.56 12.99
N ASP A 93 -7.87 8.53 13.83
CA ASP A 93 -8.43 7.29 14.35
C ASP A 93 -9.20 6.51 13.28
N THR A 94 -9.27 5.19 13.42
CA THR A 94 -10.05 4.32 12.52
C THR A 94 -11.56 4.43 12.74
N GLU A 95 -12.00 4.94 13.90
CA GLU A 95 -13.41 5.07 14.29
C GLU A 95 -13.62 6.35 15.12
N TYR A 96 -14.74 7.04 14.87
CA TYR A 96 -15.19 8.21 15.63
C TYR A 96 -16.65 8.08 16.02
N SER A 97 -16.94 8.33 17.29
CA SER A 97 -18.30 8.37 17.82
C SER A 97 -19.01 9.69 17.49
N ILE A 98 -20.21 9.59 16.94
CA ILE A 98 -21.14 10.69 16.71
C ILE A 98 -21.83 11.01 18.04
N GLY A 99 -21.71 12.25 18.48
CA GLY A 99 -22.43 12.78 19.64
C GLY A 99 -23.28 13.99 19.27
N ASP A 100 -23.59 14.81 20.27
CA ASP A 100 -24.41 16.03 20.08
C ASP A 100 -23.68 17.15 19.32
N THR A 101 -22.35 17.07 19.22
CA THR A 101 -21.52 18.03 18.50
C THR A 101 -20.93 17.39 17.24
N PRO A 102 -20.69 18.18 16.17
CA PRO A 102 -20.04 17.66 14.98
C PRO A 102 -18.68 17.04 15.30
N VAL A 103 -18.41 15.87 14.70
CA VAL A 103 -17.15 15.18 14.89
C VAL A 103 -16.00 16.04 14.36
N THR A 104 -14.90 16.05 15.10
CA THR A 104 -13.67 16.78 14.76
C THR A 104 -12.52 15.80 14.64
N LEU A 105 -11.83 15.82 13.50
CA LEU A 105 -10.59 15.07 13.33
C LEU A 105 -9.42 15.97 13.75
N ALA A 106 -8.77 15.61 14.85
CA ALA A 106 -7.59 16.31 15.36
C ALA A 106 -6.33 15.68 14.74
N LEU A 107 -5.79 16.32 13.72
CA LEU A 107 -4.70 15.80 12.91
C LEU A 107 -3.41 16.58 13.17
N ASN A 108 -2.27 15.93 12.92
CA ASN A 108 -0.97 16.60 12.78
C ASN A 108 -0.45 16.39 11.35
N VAL A 109 0.04 17.46 10.73
CA VAL A 109 0.65 17.43 9.40
C VAL A 109 2.10 17.86 9.52
N ALA A 110 3.03 16.97 9.15
CA ALA A 110 4.46 17.23 9.14
C ALA A 110 5.01 17.25 7.70
N ALA A 111 5.72 18.32 7.32
CA ALA A 111 6.23 18.51 5.97
C ALA A 111 7.70 18.09 5.82
N THR A 112 8.02 17.50 4.67
CA THR A 112 9.38 17.37 4.14
C THR A 112 9.45 18.23 2.88
N GLY A 113 10.40 19.15 2.80
CA GLY A 113 10.44 20.17 1.76
C GLY A 113 9.33 21.21 1.87
N LYS A 114 9.42 22.29 1.09
CA LYS A 114 8.35 23.29 1.02
C LYS A 114 7.19 22.77 0.17
N VAL A 115 6.00 22.69 0.77
CA VAL A 115 4.83 22.06 0.16
C VAL A 115 3.54 22.81 0.45
N ALA A 116 2.58 22.66 -0.47
CA ALA A 116 1.18 23.01 -0.25
C ALA A 116 0.38 21.72 -0.02
N VAL A 117 -0.29 21.60 1.12
CA VAL A 117 -1.06 20.43 1.53
C VAL A 117 -2.55 20.77 1.54
N THR A 118 -3.37 19.94 0.89
CA THR A 118 -4.83 20.00 0.98
C THR A 118 -5.34 18.74 1.65
N LEU A 119 -6.08 18.90 2.74
CA LEU A 119 -6.84 17.85 3.40
C LEU A 119 -8.31 17.99 3.01
N ASN A 120 -8.96 16.90 2.61
CA ASN A 120 -10.39 16.90 2.32
C ASN A 120 -11.04 15.63 2.83
N VAL A 121 -12.12 15.77 3.61
CA VAL A 121 -12.89 14.65 4.13
C VAL A 121 -14.10 14.44 3.24
N TYR A 122 -14.30 13.19 2.79
CA TYR A 122 -15.45 12.77 2.01
C TYR A 122 -16.27 11.71 2.74
N ASN A 123 -17.59 11.72 2.58
CA ASN A 123 -18.42 10.56 2.88
C ASN A 123 -18.46 9.57 1.70
N HIS A 124 -19.11 8.42 1.89
CA HIS A 124 -19.28 7.41 0.83
C HIS A 124 -19.96 7.95 -0.44
N ALA A 125 -20.82 8.97 -0.33
CA ALA A 125 -21.47 9.62 -1.46
C ALA A 125 -20.55 10.63 -2.20
N GLN A 126 -19.27 10.72 -1.81
CA GLN A 126 -18.27 11.67 -2.32
C GLN A 126 -18.61 13.15 -2.03
N GLU A 127 -19.46 13.41 -1.04
CA GLU A 127 -19.72 14.75 -0.54
C GLU A 127 -18.56 15.18 0.36
N SER A 128 -18.04 16.38 0.12
CA SER A 128 -16.96 16.96 0.94
C SER A 128 -17.54 17.51 2.24
N LEU A 129 -17.14 16.95 3.37
CA LEU A 129 -17.63 17.30 4.71
C LEU A 129 -16.73 18.32 5.42
N ALA A 130 -15.43 18.32 5.14
CA ALA A 130 -14.47 19.26 5.70
C ALA A 130 -13.27 19.43 4.77
N ASN A 131 -12.60 20.57 4.85
CA ASN A 131 -11.42 20.87 4.08
C ASN A 131 -10.46 21.78 4.84
N SER A 132 -9.15 21.61 4.62
CA SER A 132 -8.11 22.52 5.08
C SER A 132 -7.01 22.61 4.03
N GLU A 133 -6.40 23.79 3.92
CA GLU A 133 -5.24 24.06 3.06
C GLU A 133 -4.12 24.64 3.91
N LEU A 134 -2.92 24.08 3.78
CA LEU A 134 -1.72 24.49 4.48
C LEU A 134 -0.62 24.80 3.47
N ASN A 135 0.16 25.84 3.74
CA ASN A 135 1.46 26.04 3.10
C ASN A 135 2.52 25.87 4.19
N LEU A 136 3.36 24.85 4.05
CA LEU A 136 4.34 24.43 5.04
C LEU A 136 5.74 24.56 4.46
N GLU A 137 6.67 25.09 5.25
CA GLU A 137 8.10 25.06 4.93
C GLU A 137 8.70 23.69 5.32
N ASP A 138 9.94 23.44 4.88
CA ASP A 138 10.64 22.20 5.20
C ASP A 138 10.80 22.01 6.72
N GLY A 139 10.35 20.86 7.24
CA GLY A 139 10.38 20.51 8.65
C GLY A 139 9.27 21.11 9.52
N ASP A 140 8.34 21.87 8.93
CA ASP A 140 7.17 22.37 9.67
C ASP A 140 6.26 21.22 10.11
N SER A 141 5.67 21.39 11.29
CA SER A 141 4.62 20.50 11.81
C SER A 141 3.49 21.35 12.39
N GLN A 142 2.26 21.08 11.96
CA GLN A 142 1.09 21.85 12.34
C GLN A 142 -0.09 20.95 12.70
N ASN A 143 -0.76 21.28 13.81
CA ASN A 143 -2.02 20.65 14.18
C ASN A 143 -3.18 21.27 13.40
N VAL A 144 -4.11 20.44 12.97
CA VAL A 144 -5.30 20.83 12.21
C VAL A 144 -6.52 20.13 12.79
N ASP A 145 -7.52 20.92 13.17
CA ASP A 145 -8.83 20.40 13.54
C ASP A 145 -9.78 20.50 12.34
N LEU A 146 -10.13 19.35 11.75
CA LEU A 146 -11.14 19.26 10.71
C LEU A 146 -12.50 18.97 11.33
N VAL A 147 -13.31 20.01 11.54
CA VAL A 147 -14.68 19.88 12.01
C VAL A 147 -15.59 19.51 10.84
N LEU A 148 -16.28 18.37 10.93
CA LEU A 148 -17.18 17.92 9.88
C LEU A 148 -18.44 18.80 9.82
N SER A 149 -18.87 19.18 8.61
CA SER A 149 -20.13 19.90 8.40
C SER A 149 -21.37 19.06 8.74
N LYS A 150 -21.21 17.73 8.70
CA LYS A 150 -22.23 16.72 8.96
C LYS A 150 -21.56 15.47 9.53
N SER A 151 -22.19 14.81 10.49
CA SER A 151 -21.70 13.55 11.07
C SER A 151 -22.80 12.51 10.94
N GLU A 152 -22.62 11.58 10.00
CA GLU A 152 -23.53 10.45 9.77
C GLU A 152 -22.75 9.14 9.92
N PRO A 153 -23.41 8.06 10.38
CA PRO A 153 -22.77 6.77 10.47
C PRO A 153 -22.27 6.29 9.11
N GLY A 154 -21.14 5.58 9.11
CA GLY A 154 -20.63 4.88 7.93
C GLY A 154 -19.22 5.29 7.53
N HIS A 155 -18.84 4.83 6.34
CA HIS A 155 -17.49 4.96 5.80
C HIS A 155 -17.17 6.37 5.29
N HIS A 156 -16.01 6.87 5.69
CA HIS A 156 -15.49 8.18 5.32
C HIS A 156 -14.03 8.07 4.91
N MET A 157 -13.58 9.07 4.16
CA MET A 157 -12.24 9.09 3.56
C MET A 157 -11.60 10.45 3.82
N LEU A 158 -10.39 10.46 4.39
CA LEU A 158 -9.51 11.61 4.40
C LEU A 158 -8.57 11.53 3.19
N VAL A 159 -8.75 12.43 2.24
CA VAL A 159 -7.86 12.58 1.08
C VAL A 159 -6.88 13.71 1.34
N THR A 160 -5.59 13.37 1.31
CA THR A 160 -4.48 14.32 1.42
C THR A 160 -3.84 14.49 0.05
N ARG A 161 -3.65 15.73 -0.38
CA ARG A 161 -2.91 16.08 -1.62
C ARG A 161 -1.76 16.99 -1.27
N VAL A 162 -0.57 16.64 -1.75
CA VAL A 162 0.65 17.42 -1.51
C VAL A 162 1.20 17.91 -2.84
N ARG A 163 1.44 19.21 -2.94
CA ARG A 163 2.06 19.85 -4.11
C ARG A 163 3.39 20.49 -3.74
N ASP A 164 4.36 20.40 -4.66
CA ASP A 164 5.62 21.11 -4.55
C ASP A 164 5.48 22.62 -4.83
N GLU A 165 6.56 23.38 -4.65
CA GLU A 165 6.61 24.83 -4.95
C GLU A 165 6.23 25.20 -6.39
N LYS A 166 6.37 24.26 -7.34
CA LYS A 166 6.03 24.46 -8.75
C LYS A 166 4.57 24.13 -9.02
N GLY A 167 3.83 23.68 -8.02
CA GLY A 167 2.42 23.30 -8.09
C GLY A 167 2.18 21.88 -8.62
N ASN A 168 3.21 21.06 -8.79
CA ASN A 168 3.09 19.67 -9.21
C ASN A 168 2.57 18.83 -8.05
N LEU A 169 1.66 17.90 -8.32
CA LEU A 169 1.24 16.90 -7.32
C LEU A 169 2.41 15.93 -7.10
N VAL A 170 2.94 15.90 -5.88
CA VAL A 170 4.06 15.02 -5.50
C VAL A 170 3.63 13.85 -4.64
N ASP A 171 2.50 13.98 -3.94
CA ASP A 171 1.88 12.89 -3.21
C ASP A 171 0.36 13.04 -3.14
N GLN A 172 -0.35 11.92 -3.09
CA GLN A 172 -1.77 11.86 -2.79
C GLN A 172 -2.07 10.56 -2.04
N THR A 173 -2.56 10.71 -0.81
CA THR A 173 -2.95 9.59 0.04
C THR A 173 -4.43 9.66 0.40
N THR A 174 -4.98 8.49 0.66
CA THR A 174 -6.34 8.31 1.15
C THR A 174 -6.26 7.45 2.40
N GLN A 175 -6.86 7.92 3.49
CA GLN A 175 -7.00 7.16 4.72
C GLN A 175 -8.48 7.03 5.05
N ASP A 176 -8.92 5.81 5.29
CA ASP A 176 -10.32 5.48 5.57
C ASP A 176 -10.59 5.48 7.08
N PHE A 177 -11.79 5.92 7.47
CA PHE A 177 -12.26 5.88 8.85
C PHE A 177 -13.78 5.72 8.91
N MET A 178 -14.29 5.29 10.07
CA MET A 178 -15.71 5.10 10.31
C MET A 178 -16.26 6.14 11.27
N LEU A 179 -17.49 6.58 11.02
CA LEU A 179 -18.31 7.29 11.98
C LEU A 179 -19.37 6.33 12.53
N VAL A 180 -19.53 6.30 13.85
CA VAL A 180 -20.46 5.40 14.55
C VAL A 180 -21.39 6.17 15.46
N ASP A 181 -22.67 5.82 15.51
CA ASP A 181 -23.62 6.46 16.42
C ASP A 181 -23.67 5.71 17.75
N GLU A 182 -23.17 6.34 18.82
CA GLU A 182 -23.21 5.78 20.18
C GLU A 182 -24.63 5.71 20.76
N SER A 183 -25.60 6.44 20.18
CA SER A 183 -27.01 6.35 20.58
C SER A 183 -27.69 5.06 20.10
N VAL A 184 -26.96 4.22 19.35
CA VAL A 184 -27.26 2.80 19.15
C VAL A 184 -26.37 2.01 20.12
N PRO A 185 -26.85 1.62 21.32
CA PRO A 185 -26.11 0.72 22.17
C PRO A 185 -25.81 -0.56 21.38
N GLY A 186 -24.52 -0.83 21.23
CA GLY A 186 -23.99 -1.84 20.35
C GLY A 186 -24.39 -3.26 20.70
N ASP A 187 -24.24 -4.11 19.69
CA ASP A 187 -23.76 -5.48 19.85
C ASP A 187 -23.29 -5.94 18.47
N TYR A 188 -22.23 -5.30 17.93
CA TYR A 188 -21.50 -5.78 16.74
C TYR A 188 -20.10 -6.24 17.14
N ASP A 189 -19.66 -7.33 16.53
CA ASP A 189 -18.43 -8.03 16.83
C ASP A 189 -17.24 -7.48 16.03
N PHE A 190 -17.50 -6.97 14.81
CA PHE A 190 -16.46 -6.49 13.88
C PHE A 190 -16.92 -5.29 13.05
N VAL A 191 -15.98 -4.48 12.56
CA VAL A 191 -16.21 -3.58 11.43
C VAL A 191 -15.95 -4.37 10.14
N PHE A 192 -16.89 -4.42 9.22
CA PHE A 192 -16.70 -5.15 7.96
C PHE A 192 -15.68 -4.42 7.07
N PRO A 193 -14.69 -5.12 6.45
CA PRO A 193 -14.50 -6.57 6.34
C PRO A 193 -13.47 -7.16 7.33
N ASP A 194 -13.15 -6.48 8.41
CA ASP A 194 -12.13 -6.94 9.34
C ASP A 194 -12.54 -8.24 10.03
N GLY A 195 -11.58 -9.17 10.14
CA GLY A 195 -11.84 -10.46 10.78
C GLY A 195 -12.74 -11.40 9.98
N LEU A 196 -12.88 -11.24 8.65
CA LEU A 196 -13.71 -12.09 7.78
C LEU A 196 -13.63 -13.59 8.08
N SER A 197 -12.44 -14.14 8.34
CA SER A 197 -12.26 -15.57 8.66
C SER A 197 -12.89 -16.02 9.98
N GLN A 198 -13.26 -15.08 10.85
CA GLN A 198 -13.87 -15.31 12.16
C GLN A 198 -15.40 -15.21 12.12
N TYR A 199 -15.99 -14.81 11.00
CA TYR A 199 -17.45 -14.64 10.94
C TYR A 199 -18.12 -16.01 10.97
N THR A 200 -19.09 -16.13 11.86
CA THR A 200 -19.91 -17.32 12.05
C THR A 200 -21.38 -16.91 12.11
N GLU A 201 -22.27 -17.92 12.18
CA GLU A 201 -23.69 -17.66 12.41
C GLU A 201 -23.89 -16.73 13.62
N GLY A 202 -24.65 -15.66 13.43
CA GLY A 202 -24.95 -14.70 14.49
C GLY A 202 -23.92 -13.59 14.66
N THR A 203 -22.74 -13.67 14.02
CA THR A 203 -21.74 -12.58 14.01
C THR A 203 -22.37 -11.30 13.49
N LYS A 204 -22.19 -10.20 14.22
CA LYS A 204 -22.71 -8.89 13.87
C LYS A 204 -21.57 -8.00 13.39
N VAL A 205 -21.77 -7.34 12.27
CA VAL A 205 -20.78 -6.44 11.68
C VAL A 205 -21.35 -5.06 11.47
N LEU A 206 -20.58 -4.03 11.75
CA LEU A 206 -20.86 -2.69 11.26
C LEU A 206 -20.40 -2.61 9.80
N ALA A 207 -21.33 -2.33 8.89
CA ALA A 207 -21.04 -2.23 7.46
C ALA A 207 -20.66 -0.81 7.03
N THR A 208 -20.19 -0.68 5.79
CA THR A 208 -19.73 0.58 5.19
C THR A 208 -20.83 1.64 5.05
N ASP A 209 -22.10 1.21 5.02
CA ASP A 209 -23.29 2.06 5.01
C ASP A 209 -23.70 2.56 6.42
N GLY A 210 -22.93 2.22 7.46
CA GLY A 210 -23.17 2.64 8.84
C GLY A 210 -24.21 1.81 9.60
N HIS A 211 -24.75 0.75 8.99
CA HIS A 211 -25.72 -0.13 9.62
C HIS A 211 -25.10 -1.42 10.16
N ILE A 212 -25.78 -2.05 11.12
CA ILE A 212 -25.37 -3.33 11.71
C ILE A 212 -26.08 -4.47 11.01
N TYR A 213 -25.28 -5.46 10.61
CA TYR A 213 -25.74 -6.66 9.90
C TYR A 213 -25.34 -7.92 10.66
N GLN A 214 -26.28 -8.84 10.81
CA GLN A 214 -26.05 -10.14 11.44
C GLN A 214 -25.91 -11.25 10.41
N CYS A 215 -24.84 -12.03 10.49
CA CYS A 215 -24.61 -13.18 9.66
C CYS A 215 -25.71 -14.24 9.88
N LYS A 216 -26.32 -14.69 8.79
CA LYS A 216 -27.44 -15.63 8.83
C LYS A 216 -27.02 -17.02 9.31
N PRO A 217 -27.96 -17.82 9.84
CA PRO A 217 -27.70 -19.19 10.25
C PRO A 217 -27.41 -20.12 9.07
N PHE A 218 -26.89 -21.31 9.39
CA PHE A 218 -26.74 -22.39 8.40
C PHE A 218 -28.07 -22.64 7.64
N PRO A 219 -28.06 -22.82 6.30
CA PRO A 219 -26.90 -23.03 5.41
C PRO A 219 -26.26 -21.76 4.83
N TYR A 220 -26.70 -20.57 5.23
CA TYR A 220 -26.31 -19.30 4.62
C TYR A 220 -25.05 -18.66 5.24
N SER A 221 -24.67 -19.08 6.44
CA SER A 221 -23.51 -18.54 7.17
C SER A 221 -22.19 -18.58 6.38
N GLY A 222 -22.04 -19.54 5.46
CA GLY A 222 -20.88 -19.63 4.58
C GLY A 222 -20.74 -18.49 3.57
N TYR A 223 -21.77 -17.65 3.37
CA TYR A 223 -21.70 -16.48 2.49
C TYR A 223 -21.11 -15.24 3.18
N CYS A 224 -21.19 -15.15 4.51
CA CYS A 224 -20.70 -13.99 5.27
C CYS A 224 -19.18 -13.81 5.12
N VAL A 225 -18.46 -14.89 4.85
CA VAL A 225 -17.01 -14.90 4.64
C VAL A 225 -16.59 -14.75 3.17
N GLN A 226 -17.56 -14.73 2.24
CA GLN A 226 -17.31 -14.65 0.80
C GLN A 226 -17.25 -13.20 0.34
N TRP A 227 -16.15 -12.53 0.69
CA TRP A 227 -15.87 -11.18 0.24
C TRP A 227 -14.40 -10.99 -0.10
N SER A 228 -14.15 -10.25 -1.17
CA SER A 228 -12.86 -9.63 -1.47
C SER A 228 -13.11 -8.30 -2.18
N PRO A 229 -12.10 -7.44 -2.33
CA PRO A 229 -12.23 -6.19 -3.09
C PRO A 229 -12.69 -6.39 -4.55
N THR A 230 -12.51 -7.59 -5.12
CA THR A 230 -12.94 -7.93 -6.49
C THR A 230 -14.20 -8.82 -6.53
N ALA A 231 -14.71 -9.24 -5.38
CA ALA A 231 -15.88 -10.11 -5.23
C ALA A 231 -16.74 -9.62 -4.05
N THR A 232 -17.54 -8.58 -4.30
CA THR A 232 -18.32 -7.86 -3.28
C THR A 232 -19.79 -8.30 -3.22
N GLN A 233 -20.15 -9.43 -3.85
CA GLN A 233 -21.56 -9.82 -4.04
C GLN A 233 -22.32 -10.00 -2.73
N PHE A 234 -21.64 -10.39 -1.65
CA PHE A 234 -22.21 -10.58 -0.31
C PHE A 234 -21.84 -9.49 0.69
N GLU A 235 -21.27 -8.37 0.24
CA GLU A 235 -20.96 -7.23 1.11
C GLU A 235 -22.24 -6.73 1.81
N PRO A 236 -22.31 -6.66 3.16
CA PRO A 236 -23.50 -6.23 3.87
C PRO A 236 -23.94 -4.83 3.43
N GLY A 237 -25.23 -4.66 3.13
CA GLY A 237 -25.81 -3.39 2.66
C GLY A 237 -25.54 -3.03 1.19
N THR A 238 -24.38 -3.41 0.65
CA THR A 238 -23.91 -2.99 -0.69
C THR A 238 -24.08 -4.08 -1.77
N GLY A 239 -23.74 -5.33 -1.46
CA GLY A 239 -23.59 -6.40 -2.46
C GLY A 239 -24.91 -6.85 -3.10
N SER A 240 -24.91 -7.20 -4.38
CA SER A 240 -26.14 -7.60 -5.10
C SER A 240 -26.89 -8.80 -4.48
N HIS A 241 -26.19 -9.59 -3.66
CA HIS A 241 -26.71 -10.76 -2.96
C HIS A 241 -26.52 -10.68 -1.44
N TRP A 242 -26.28 -9.49 -0.88
CA TRP A 242 -26.04 -9.33 0.57
C TRP A 242 -27.17 -9.90 1.43
N THR A 243 -28.42 -9.79 0.96
CA THR A 243 -29.61 -10.32 1.65
C THR A 243 -29.61 -11.84 1.79
N SER A 244 -28.78 -12.56 1.03
CA SER A 244 -28.58 -14.00 1.19
C SER A 244 -27.68 -14.34 2.37
N ALA A 245 -26.79 -13.42 2.78
CA ALA A 245 -25.80 -13.63 3.84
C ALA A 245 -26.18 -12.95 5.16
N TRP A 246 -26.88 -11.81 5.10
CA TRP A 246 -27.05 -10.92 6.25
C TRP A 246 -28.50 -10.53 6.57
N ASN A 247 -28.79 -10.34 7.85
CA ASN A 247 -29.98 -9.65 8.35
C ASN A 247 -29.60 -8.24 8.83
N LYS A 248 -30.21 -7.19 8.26
CA LYS A 248 -30.04 -5.81 8.74
C LYS A 248 -30.78 -5.63 10.08
N LEU A 249 -30.14 -5.02 11.07
CA LEU A 249 -30.68 -4.89 12.43
C LEU A 249 -31.21 -3.50 12.78
N ASN A 250 -30.72 -2.44 12.13
CA ASN A 250 -31.12 -1.05 12.36
C ASN A 250 -31.30 -0.27 11.07
#